data_AF-A0A956Q8E0-F1
#
_entry.id   AF-A0A956Q8E0-F1
#
_cell.length_a   1.000
_cell.length_b   1.000
_cell.length_c   1.000
_cell.angle_alpha   90.00
_cell.angle_beta   90.00
_cell.angle_gamma   90.00
#
_symmetry.space_group_name_H-M   'P 1'
#
loop_
_entity.id
_entity.type
_entity.pdbx_description
1 polymer ?
#
loop_
_entity_poly.entity_id
_entity_poly.type
_entity_poly.pdbx_seq_one_letter_code
_entity_poly.pdbx_strand_id
1 'polypeptide(L)'
;STVSSRLARMLRQDQADRQIFADTPASTWNDPEHVAARARMGENDAQRRAEVQEMLDAGEVHEPDDCYSAAMIFQHGTVAQDYLKAHRLAYQAALGGHGPARGLTAATLDRFLLTVEQPQIVGTQYYTNGPCHMDPFDTSLPDEARLALGARTLEQSETLMRAVDQGLAWDEAVAEAARVPVTRTHQPLLQQARAALAGHDLIGGYAMAVAAALEHEPGAKPVVEGAFQQLRTELS
;
A
#
# COMPACT_ATOMS: atom_id res chain seq x y z
N SER A 1 -1.74 -10.47 22.69
CA SER A 1 -0.59 -10.79 23.56
C SER A 1 0.06 -9.49 24.04
N THR A 2 1.15 -9.53 24.83
CA THR A 2 1.96 -8.32 25.13
C THR A 2 2.48 -7.65 23.85
N VAL A 3 2.85 -8.45 22.86
CA VAL A 3 3.31 -8.01 21.53
C VAL A 3 2.21 -7.22 20.83
N SER A 4 0.99 -7.76 20.74
CA SER A 4 -0.14 -7.06 20.11
C SER A 4 -0.45 -5.73 20.79
N SER A 5 -0.40 -5.67 22.12
CA SER A 5 -0.59 -4.41 22.84
C SER A 5 0.54 -3.40 22.58
N ARG A 6 1.79 -3.86 22.44
CA ARG A 6 2.95 -3.01 22.13
C ARG A 6 2.86 -2.46 20.70
N LEU A 7 2.54 -3.31 19.72
CA LEU A 7 2.33 -2.92 18.31
C LEU A 7 1.15 -1.95 18.16
N ALA A 8 0.00 -2.24 18.77
CA ALA A 8 -1.14 -1.35 18.71
C ALA A 8 -0.84 0.03 19.34
N ARG A 9 -0.01 0.07 20.38
CA ARG A 9 0.47 1.34 20.98
C ARG A 9 1.39 2.09 20.02
N MET A 10 2.36 1.41 19.39
CA MET A 10 3.26 2.02 18.41
C MET A 10 2.48 2.60 17.23
N LEU A 11 1.51 1.85 16.70
CA LEU A 11 0.64 2.32 15.62
C LEU A 11 -0.13 3.59 16.03
N ARG A 12 -0.73 3.61 17.22
CA ARG A 12 -1.43 4.84 17.69
C ARG A 12 -0.50 6.04 17.79
N GLN A 13 0.73 5.84 18.27
CA GLN A 13 1.72 6.92 18.36
C GLN A 13 2.19 7.38 16.98
N ASP A 14 2.42 6.44 16.06
CA ASP A 14 2.77 6.71 14.67
C ASP A 14 1.72 7.56 13.95
N GLN A 15 0.44 7.22 14.13
CA GLN A 15 -0.66 8.01 13.56
C GLN A 15 -0.82 9.36 14.26
N ALA A 16 -0.61 9.42 15.59
CA ALA A 16 -0.68 10.69 16.33
C ALA A 16 0.40 11.69 15.88
N ASP A 17 1.62 11.24 15.57
CA ASP A 17 2.68 12.12 15.06
C ASP A 17 2.31 12.80 13.72
N ARG A 18 1.42 12.18 12.94
CA ARG A 18 0.96 12.66 11.63
C ARG A 18 -0.24 13.60 11.71
N GLN A 19 -0.99 13.53 12.79
CA GLN A 19 -2.25 14.27 12.94
C GLN A 19 -2.04 15.79 12.84
N ILE A 20 -0.91 16.31 13.33
CA ILE A 20 -0.59 17.74 13.22
C ILE A 20 -0.56 18.24 11.77
N PHE A 21 -0.13 17.41 10.81
CA PHE A 21 -0.09 17.77 9.39
C PHE A 21 -1.45 17.63 8.72
N ALA A 22 -2.30 16.74 9.22
CA ALA A 22 -3.68 16.60 8.75
C ALA A 22 -4.57 17.74 9.23
N ASP A 23 -4.32 18.26 10.44
CA ASP A 23 -5.13 19.28 11.09
C ASP A 23 -4.75 20.72 10.70
N THR A 24 -3.67 20.89 9.94
CA THR A 24 -3.13 22.22 9.58
C THR A 24 -3.00 22.41 8.06
N PRO A 25 -3.20 23.63 7.55
CA PRO A 25 -3.05 23.91 6.12
C PRO A 25 -1.63 23.61 5.63
N ALA A 26 -1.49 23.08 4.41
CA ALA A 26 -0.18 22.81 3.80
C ALA A 26 0.74 24.04 3.74
N SER A 27 0.17 25.26 3.75
CA SER A 27 0.93 26.51 3.79
C SER A 27 1.74 26.71 5.08
N THR A 28 1.36 26.08 6.18
CA THR A 28 2.09 26.18 7.47
C THR A 28 3.22 25.16 7.59
N TRP A 29 3.35 24.22 6.64
CA TRP A 29 4.28 23.11 6.79
C TRP A 29 5.74 23.57 6.90
N ASN A 30 6.10 24.73 6.34
CA ASN A 30 7.45 25.29 6.42
C ASN A 30 7.70 26.13 7.69
N ASP A 31 6.71 26.27 8.58
CA ASP A 31 6.88 26.97 9.84
C ASP A 31 7.84 26.20 10.77
N PRO A 32 8.60 26.88 11.64
CA PRO A 32 9.58 26.23 12.52
C PRO A 32 8.99 25.08 13.36
N GLU A 33 7.73 25.19 13.78
CA GLU A 33 7.04 24.16 14.55
C GLU A 33 6.82 22.87 13.73
N HIS A 34 6.31 22.98 12.50
CA HIS A 34 6.09 21.84 11.60
C HIS A 34 7.39 21.21 11.11
N VAL A 35 8.42 22.03 10.88
CA VAL A 35 9.77 21.52 10.55
C VAL A 35 10.31 20.69 11.73
N ALA A 36 10.22 21.21 12.96
CA ALA A 36 10.65 20.49 14.15
C ALA A 36 9.78 19.23 14.41
N ALA A 37 8.48 19.29 14.13
CA ALA A 37 7.58 18.14 14.23
C ALA A 37 7.93 17.04 13.23
N ARG A 38 8.26 17.39 11.97
CA ARG A 38 8.73 16.42 10.95
C ARG A 38 10.02 15.73 11.36
N ALA A 39 10.97 16.49 11.91
CA ALA A 39 12.23 15.92 12.40
C ALA A 39 11.99 14.89 13.53
N ARG A 40 11.17 15.25 14.54
CA ARG A 40 10.79 14.35 15.63
C ARG A 40 10.04 13.11 15.14
N MET A 41 9.11 13.29 14.20
CA MET A 41 8.37 12.18 13.60
C MET A 41 9.32 11.20 12.90
N GLY A 42 10.30 11.70 12.14
CA GLY A 42 11.30 10.85 11.48
C GLY A 42 12.16 10.05 12.47
N GLU A 43 12.56 10.66 13.59
CA GLU A 43 13.28 9.96 14.68
C GLU A 43 12.40 8.88 15.32
N ASN A 44 11.14 9.20 15.62
CA ASN A 44 10.17 8.26 16.19
C ASN A 44 9.90 7.09 15.24
N ASP A 45 9.74 7.34 13.94
CA ASP A 45 9.51 6.31 12.93
C ASP A 45 10.70 5.35 12.85
N ALA A 46 11.94 5.89 12.88
CA ALA A 46 13.15 5.07 12.90
C ALA A 46 13.23 4.19 14.16
N GLN A 47 12.92 4.74 15.34
CA GLN A 47 12.88 3.98 16.58
C GLN A 47 11.82 2.87 16.54
N ARG A 48 10.60 3.17 16.11
CA ARG A 48 9.52 2.17 15.99
C ARG A 48 9.90 1.07 15.03
N ARG A 49 10.48 1.38 13.86
CA ARG A 49 10.96 0.36 12.91
C ARG A 49 12.00 -0.56 13.54
N ALA A 50 12.95 -0.02 14.31
CA ALA A 50 13.94 -0.83 15.02
C ALA A 50 13.28 -1.77 16.05
N GLU A 51 12.36 -1.26 16.87
CA GLU A 51 11.67 -2.09 17.87
C GLU A 51 10.77 -3.17 17.23
N VAL A 52 10.07 -2.85 16.13
CA VAL A 52 9.27 -3.84 15.39
C VAL A 52 10.17 -4.87 14.71
N GLN A 53 11.36 -4.47 14.23
CA GLN A 53 12.32 -5.40 13.66
C GLN A 53 12.77 -6.44 14.70
N GLU A 54 13.05 -6.05 15.93
CA GLU A 54 13.39 -6.98 17.01
C GLU A 54 12.28 -8.02 17.25
N MET A 55 11.00 -7.59 17.24
CA MET A 55 9.86 -8.51 17.38
C MET A 55 9.72 -9.47 16.20
N LEU A 56 9.99 -8.98 14.98
CA LEU A 56 9.99 -9.82 13.78
C LEU A 56 11.10 -10.87 13.83
N ASP A 57 12.31 -10.48 14.24
CA ASP A 57 13.47 -11.38 14.37
C ASP A 57 13.24 -12.43 15.47
N ALA A 58 12.48 -12.08 16.51
CA ALA A 58 12.04 -13.00 17.55
C ALA A 58 10.86 -13.91 17.13
N GLY A 59 10.27 -13.70 15.94
CA GLY A 59 9.13 -14.48 15.44
C GLY A 59 7.81 -14.19 16.15
N GLU A 60 7.69 -13.03 16.79
CA GLU A 60 6.54 -12.67 17.65
C GLU A 60 5.38 -12.01 16.88
N VAL A 61 5.62 -11.53 15.66
CA VAL A 61 4.62 -10.86 14.82
C VAL A 61 4.02 -11.86 13.83
N HIS A 62 2.85 -12.42 14.17
CA HIS A 62 2.19 -13.43 13.32
C HIS A 62 0.67 -13.28 13.20
N GLU A 63 0.01 -12.62 14.16
CA GLU A 63 -1.44 -12.38 14.07
C GLU A 63 -1.75 -11.35 12.96
N PRO A 64 -2.92 -11.44 12.30
CA PRO A 64 -3.27 -10.51 11.23
C PRO A 64 -3.20 -9.03 11.65
N ASP A 65 -3.67 -8.70 12.85
CA ASP A 65 -3.63 -7.34 13.41
C ASP A 65 -2.21 -6.87 13.74
N ASP A 66 -1.35 -7.80 14.18
CA ASP A 66 0.06 -7.54 14.48
C ASP A 66 0.83 -7.26 13.18
N CYS A 67 0.60 -8.08 12.16
CA CYS A 67 1.13 -7.89 10.81
C CYS A 67 0.67 -6.55 10.21
N TYR A 68 -0.60 -6.17 10.36
CA TYR A 68 -1.10 -4.88 9.89
C TYR A 68 -0.41 -3.71 10.60
N SER A 69 -0.32 -3.79 11.93
CA SER A 69 0.34 -2.75 12.73
C SER A 69 1.81 -2.60 12.35
N ALA A 70 2.53 -3.72 12.17
CA ALA A 70 3.91 -3.72 11.71
C ALA A 70 4.04 -3.16 10.28
N ALA A 71 3.14 -3.53 9.37
CA ALA A 71 3.12 -3.01 8.00
C ALA A 71 2.94 -1.48 7.97
N MET A 72 2.07 -0.94 8.81
CA MET A 72 1.88 0.50 8.96
C MET A 72 3.14 1.23 9.42
N ILE A 73 3.88 0.65 10.37
CA ILE A 73 5.16 1.20 10.83
C ILE A 73 6.22 1.17 9.71
N PHE A 74 6.33 0.07 8.96
CA PHE A 74 7.30 -0.03 7.87
C PHE A 74 6.93 0.76 6.61
N GLN A 75 5.64 1.04 6.36
CA GLN A 75 5.26 1.87 5.20
C GLN A 75 5.72 3.33 5.32
N HIS A 76 6.12 3.75 6.53
CA HIS A 76 6.76 5.03 6.80
C HIS A 76 8.29 4.94 6.81
N GLY A 77 8.83 3.86 6.24
CA GLY A 77 10.24 3.73 5.95
C GLY A 77 10.74 4.73 4.90
N THR A 78 12.03 4.63 4.61
CA THR A 78 12.74 5.58 3.71
C THR A 78 13.52 4.90 2.60
N VAL A 79 13.52 3.56 2.57
CA VAL A 79 14.27 2.74 1.60
C VAL A 79 13.40 1.61 1.06
N ALA A 80 13.73 1.10 -0.11
CA ALA A 80 12.96 0.05 -0.80
C ALA A 80 12.72 -1.20 0.08
N GLN A 81 13.68 -1.58 0.93
CA GLN A 81 13.56 -2.73 1.82
C GLN A 81 12.47 -2.54 2.88
N ASP A 82 12.22 -1.31 3.33
CA ASP A 82 11.14 -1.02 4.28
C ASP A 82 9.78 -1.23 3.60
N TYR A 83 9.58 -0.70 2.40
CA TYR A 83 8.33 -0.87 1.65
C TYR A 83 8.07 -2.31 1.27
N LEU A 84 9.09 -3.06 0.85
CA LEU A 84 8.95 -4.48 0.53
C LEU A 84 8.56 -5.31 1.77
N LYS A 85 9.11 -4.97 2.93
CA LYS A 85 8.73 -5.59 4.21
C LYS A 85 7.30 -5.22 4.62
N ALA A 86 6.93 -3.95 4.50
CA ALA A 86 5.57 -3.47 4.73
C ALA A 86 4.58 -4.20 3.83
N HIS A 87 4.92 -4.40 2.55
CA HIS A 87 4.12 -5.12 1.58
C HIS A 87 3.85 -6.57 1.98
N ARG A 88 4.90 -7.31 2.36
CA ARG A 88 4.75 -8.69 2.81
C ARG A 88 3.88 -8.79 4.06
N LEU A 89 4.06 -7.90 5.03
CA LEU A 89 3.28 -7.86 6.26
C LEU A 89 1.80 -7.49 6.00
N ALA A 90 1.56 -6.50 5.14
CA ALA A 90 0.21 -6.12 4.73
C ALA A 90 -0.49 -7.26 4.00
N TYR A 91 0.20 -7.95 3.09
CA TYR A 91 -0.32 -9.13 2.41
C TYR A 91 -0.69 -10.25 3.39
N GLN A 92 0.17 -10.53 4.37
CA GLN A 92 -0.10 -11.53 5.42
C GLN A 92 -1.31 -11.14 6.27
N ALA A 93 -1.42 -9.87 6.66
CA ALA A 93 -2.57 -9.36 7.40
C ALA A 93 -3.87 -9.47 6.60
N ALA A 94 -3.83 -9.11 5.30
CA ALA A 94 -4.97 -9.18 4.41
C ALA A 94 -5.44 -10.63 4.19
N LEU A 95 -4.51 -11.57 3.96
CA LEU A 95 -4.80 -13.01 3.90
C LEU A 95 -5.39 -13.55 5.20
N GLY A 96 -5.00 -12.97 6.34
CA GLY A 96 -5.51 -13.29 7.66
C GLY A 96 -6.89 -12.68 7.97
N GLY A 97 -7.47 -11.92 7.05
CA GLY A 97 -8.79 -11.31 7.19
C GLY A 97 -8.80 -9.88 7.72
N HIS A 98 -7.65 -9.23 7.89
CA HIS A 98 -7.60 -7.81 8.25
C HIS A 98 -7.96 -6.93 7.04
N GLY A 99 -9.26 -6.62 6.87
CA GLY A 99 -9.80 -5.94 5.69
C GLY A 99 -9.03 -4.68 5.22
N PRO A 100 -8.70 -3.72 6.11
CA PRO A 100 -7.90 -2.55 5.76
C PRO A 100 -6.53 -2.86 5.12
N ALA A 101 -5.96 -4.03 5.41
CA ALA A 101 -4.65 -4.41 4.89
C ALA A 101 -4.63 -4.69 3.38
N ARG A 102 -5.80 -4.88 2.74
CA ARG A 102 -5.88 -5.04 1.27
C ARG A 102 -5.34 -3.79 0.58
N GLY A 103 -5.89 -2.62 0.93
CA GLY A 103 -5.43 -1.33 0.41
C GLY A 103 -3.97 -1.04 0.77
N LEU A 104 -3.54 -1.40 1.98
CA LEU A 104 -2.15 -1.25 2.38
C LEU A 104 -1.20 -2.14 1.57
N THR A 105 -1.64 -3.33 1.16
CA THR A 105 -0.86 -4.23 0.30
C THR A 105 -0.58 -3.57 -1.06
N ALA A 106 -1.58 -2.94 -1.68
CA ALA A 106 -1.39 -2.15 -2.89
C ALA A 106 -0.45 -0.96 -2.65
N ALA A 107 -0.72 -0.19 -1.61
CA ALA A 107 0.01 1.05 -1.33
C ALA A 107 1.50 0.84 -1.06
N THR A 108 1.85 -0.28 -0.44
CA THR A 108 3.24 -0.64 -0.16
C THR A 108 3.94 -1.23 -1.39
N LEU A 109 3.23 -1.93 -2.28
CA LEU A 109 3.78 -2.38 -3.56
C LEU A 109 4.14 -1.18 -4.44
N ASP A 110 3.21 -0.23 -4.63
CA ASP A 110 3.46 0.94 -5.46
C ASP A 110 4.61 1.79 -4.91
N ARG A 111 4.71 1.98 -3.58
CA ARG A 111 5.87 2.66 -2.97
C ARG A 111 7.18 1.94 -3.21
N PHE A 112 7.19 0.61 -3.11
CA PHE A 112 8.38 -0.18 -3.46
C PHE A 112 8.78 0.06 -4.91
N LEU A 113 7.84 -0.06 -5.85
CA LEU A 113 8.08 0.12 -7.30
C LEU A 113 8.64 1.51 -7.60
N LEU A 114 8.01 2.57 -7.10
CA LEU A 114 8.49 3.94 -7.31
C LEU A 114 9.89 4.17 -6.73
N THR A 115 10.23 3.54 -5.59
CA THR A 115 11.56 3.66 -4.98
C THR A 115 12.64 2.98 -5.82
N VAL A 116 12.29 1.98 -6.63
CA VAL A 116 13.21 1.30 -7.56
C VAL A 116 13.00 1.76 -9.02
N GLU A 117 12.47 2.97 -9.20
CA GLU A 117 12.26 3.64 -10.49
C GLU A 117 11.36 2.85 -11.48
N GLN A 118 10.49 1.99 -10.96
CA GLN A 118 9.45 1.32 -11.71
C GLN A 118 8.12 2.08 -11.59
N PRO A 119 7.25 2.05 -12.62
CA PRO A 119 5.93 2.62 -12.50
C PRO A 119 5.13 1.90 -11.41
N GLN A 120 4.29 2.63 -10.68
CA GLN A 120 3.26 2.01 -9.85
C GLN A 120 2.30 1.20 -10.73
N ILE A 121 1.70 0.15 -10.19
CA ILE A 121 0.84 -0.77 -10.95
C ILE A 121 -0.60 -0.79 -10.43
N VAL A 122 -0.81 -0.41 -9.17
CA VAL A 122 -2.14 -0.28 -8.58
C VAL A 122 -2.60 1.18 -8.55
N GLY A 123 -1.71 2.16 -8.66
CA GLY A 123 -2.11 3.57 -8.76
C GLY A 123 -2.61 4.13 -7.43
N THR A 124 -1.87 3.88 -6.35
CA THR A 124 -2.23 4.32 -4.98
C THR A 124 -1.47 5.55 -4.51
N GLN A 125 -0.37 5.92 -5.18
CA GLN A 125 0.45 7.07 -4.82
C GLN A 125 0.04 8.29 -5.64
N TYR A 126 -0.58 9.25 -4.93
CA TYR A 126 -1.04 10.53 -5.49
C TYR A 126 -0.20 11.67 -4.93
N TYR A 127 0.06 12.67 -5.77
CA TYR A 127 0.71 13.91 -5.41
C TYR A 127 -0.26 15.07 -5.56
N THR A 128 -0.39 15.86 -4.50
CA THR A 128 -1.32 17.01 -4.42
C THR A 128 -0.59 18.33 -4.19
N ASN A 129 0.74 18.36 -4.31
CA ASN A 129 1.56 19.58 -4.23
C ASN A 129 1.50 20.38 -5.55
N GLY A 130 0.29 20.65 -6.04
CA GLY A 130 -0.01 21.14 -7.39
C GLY A 130 -1.26 20.44 -7.95
N PRO A 131 -1.46 20.44 -9.30
CA PRO A 131 -2.46 19.58 -9.91
C PRO A 131 -2.29 18.14 -9.45
N CYS A 132 -3.39 17.51 -9.06
CA CYS A 132 -3.43 16.15 -8.56
C CYS A 132 -2.97 15.21 -9.67
N HIS A 133 -1.89 14.47 -9.42
CA HIS A 133 -1.39 13.50 -10.39
C HIS A 133 -0.86 12.26 -9.69
N MET A 134 -0.70 11.21 -10.50
CA MET A 134 -0.02 9.98 -10.13
C MET A 134 1.36 9.99 -10.81
N ASP A 135 2.38 9.54 -10.08
CA ASP A 135 3.68 9.16 -10.65
C ASP A 135 3.51 8.05 -11.71
N PRO A 136 4.54 7.73 -12.52
CA PRO A 136 4.43 6.79 -13.64
C PRO A 136 3.60 5.56 -13.27
N PHE A 137 2.51 5.34 -14.01
CA PHE A 137 1.48 4.39 -13.63
C PHE A 137 1.18 3.46 -14.81
N ASP A 138 1.40 2.16 -14.60
CA ASP A 138 1.04 1.13 -15.55
C ASP A 138 -0.44 0.79 -15.42
N THR A 139 -1.20 1.13 -16.46
CA THR A 139 -2.65 0.91 -16.53
C THR A 139 -3.03 -0.49 -17.02
N SER A 140 -2.08 -1.41 -17.18
CA SER A 140 -2.32 -2.77 -17.68
C SER A 140 -3.02 -3.69 -16.67
N LEU A 141 -2.95 -3.35 -15.37
CA LEU A 141 -3.59 -4.14 -14.31
C LEU A 141 -5.13 -4.05 -14.41
N PRO A 142 -5.85 -5.17 -14.58
CA PRO A 142 -7.31 -5.15 -14.71
C PRO A 142 -8.00 -4.64 -13.44
N ASP A 143 -9.14 -3.95 -13.63
CA ASP A 143 -9.93 -3.38 -12.54
C ASP A 143 -10.35 -4.39 -11.47
N GLU A 144 -10.63 -5.65 -11.85
CA GLU A 144 -10.94 -6.73 -10.89
C GLU A 144 -9.78 -6.93 -9.88
N ALA A 145 -8.53 -6.90 -10.36
CA ALA A 145 -7.35 -7.01 -9.50
C ALA A 145 -7.18 -5.77 -8.62
N ARG A 146 -7.41 -4.57 -9.17
CA ARG A 146 -7.37 -3.29 -8.43
C ARG A 146 -8.37 -3.30 -7.27
N LEU A 147 -9.62 -3.71 -7.56
CA LEU A 147 -10.70 -3.80 -6.57
C LEU A 147 -10.41 -4.88 -5.51
N ALA A 148 -9.87 -6.03 -5.92
CA ALA A 148 -9.45 -7.08 -4.99
C ALA A 148 -8.30 -6.62 -4.07
N LEU A 149 -7.48 -5.67 -4.51
CA LEU A 149 -6.48 -5.02 -3.68
C LEU A 149 -7.04 -3.84 -2.86
N GLY A 150 -8.36 -3.64 -2.85
CA GLY A 150 -8.98 -2.52 -2.13
C GLY A 150 -8.70 -1.14 -2.76
N ALA A 151 -8.23 -1.11 -4.00
CA ALA A 151 -8.05 0.11 -4.78
C ALA A 151 -9.27 0.43 -5.64
N ARG A 152 -9.19 1.53 -6.38
CA ARG A 152 -10.23 2.03 -7.29
C ARG A 152 -10.03 1.51 -8.71
N THR A 153 -11.09 1.48 -9.51
CA THR A 153 -10.93 1.30 -10.97
C THR A 153 -10.14 2.45 -11.59
N LEU A 154 -9.68 2.29 -12.82
CA LEU A 154 -9.04 3.38 -13.58
C LEU A 154 -9.97 4.60 -13.68
N GLU A 155 -11.21 4.40 -14.12
CA GLU A 155 -12.20 5.48 -14.27
C GLU A 155 -12.53 6.19 -12.94
N GLN A 156 -12.60 5.42 -11.84
CA GLN A 156 -12.75 5.97 -10.50
C GLN A 156 -11.53 6.80 -10.08
N SER A 157 -10.32 6.36 -10.41
CA SER A 157 -9.08 7.08 -10.10
C SER A 157 -8.99 8.40 -10.89
N GLU A 158 -9.35 8.38 -12.17
CA GLU A 158 -9.45 9.57 -13.01
C GLU A 158 -10.52 10.55 -12.52
N THR A 159 -11.65 10.04 -12.05
CA THR A 159 -12.73 10.86 -11.47
C THR A 159 -12.28 11.51 -10.17
N LEU A 160 -11.56 10.78 -9.31
CA LEU A 160 -10.97 11.33 -8.10
C LEU A 160 -9.99 12.47 -8.43
N MET A 161 -9.03 12.24 -9.33
CA MET A 161 -8.03 13.27 -9.68
C MET A 161 -8.70 14.53 -10.24
N ARG A 162 -9.67 14.37 -11.14
CA ARG A 162 -10.45 15.51 -11.67
C ARG A 162 -11.23 16.25 -10.59
N ALA A 163 -11.83 15.54 -9.63
CA ALA A 163 -12.54 16.16 -8.53
C ALA A 163 -11.61 16.98 -7.62
N VAL A 164 -10.43 16.44 -7.29
CA VAL A 164 -9.41 17.17 -6.52
C VAL A 164 -8.93 18.40 -7.30
N ASP A 165 -8.68 18.29 -8.61
CA ASP A 165 -8.28 19.42 -9.45
C ASP A 165 -9.36 20.51 -9.54
N GLN A 166 -10.63 20.14 -9.38
CA GLN A 166 -11.76 21.07 -9.30
C GLN A 166 -11.95 21.68 -7.90
N GLY A 167 -11.08 21.35 -6.95
CA GLY A 167 -11.05 21.92 -5.61
C GLY A 167 -11.90 21.20 -4.57
N LEU A 168 -12.38 19.99 -4.84
CA LEU A 168 -13.03 19.17 -3.81
C LEU A 168 -12.01 18.74 -2.76
N ALA A 169 -12.46 18.67 -1.50
CA ALA A 169 -11.67 18.04 -0.46
C ALA A 169 -11.45 16.55 -0.80
N TRP A 170 -10.37 15.96 -0.27
CA TRP A 170 -9.98 14.60 -0.62
C TRP A 170 -11.09 13.57 -0.32
N ASP A 171 -11.72 13.65 0.84
CA ASP A 171 -12.82 12.78 1.26
C ASP A 171 -14.07 12.92 0.36
N GLU A 172 -14.40 14.16 -0.04
CA GLU A 172 -15.48 14.44 -0.98
C GLU A 172 -15.17 13.89 -2.39
N ALA A 173 -13.95 14.07 -2.87
CA ALA A 173 -13.48 13.54 -4.15
C ALA A 173 -13.49 11.99 -4.16
N VAL A 174 -13.15 11.37 -3.03
CA VAL A 174 -13.27 9.90 -2.85
C VAL A 174 -14.73 9.47 -2.93
N ALA A 175 -15.65 10.20 -2.28
CA ALA A 175 -17.07 9.90 -2.34
C ALA A 175 -17.66 10.07 -3.74
N GLU A 176 -17.19 11.08 -4.50
CA GLU A 176 -17.58 11.29 -5.89
C GLU A 176 -17.10 10.15 -6.79
N ALA A 177 -15.82 9.78 -6.70
CA ALA A 177 -15.26 8.65 -7.44
C ALA A 177 -16.02 7.34 -7.15
N ALA A 178 -16.43 7.10 -5.90
CA ALA A 178 -17.18 5.90 -5.53
C ALA A 178 -18.57 5.78 -6.19
N ARG A 179 -19.11 6.86 -6.79
CA ARG A 179 -20.38 6.84 -7.54
C ARG A 179 -20.23 6.28 -8.96
N VAL A 180 -19.00 6.22 -9.49
CA VAL A 180 -18.75 5.65 -10.82
C VAL A 180 -19.08 4.15 -10.80
N PRO A 181 -20.00 3.67 -11.66
CA PRO A 181 -20.38 2.26 -11.69
C PRO A 181 -19.19 1.35 -12.02
N VAL A 182 -19.11 0.23 -11.32
CA VAL A 182 -18.09 -0.80 -11.57
C VAL A 182 -18.69 -1.93 -12.39
N THR A 183 -18.05 -2.26 -13.50
CA THR A 183 -18.39 -3.45 -14.30
C THR A 183 -17.34 -4.53 -14.05
N ARG A 184 -17.76 -5.72 -13.62
CA ARG A 184 -16.89 -6.88 -13.41
C ARG A 184 -17.05 -7.91 -14.51
N THR A 185 -15.94 -8.40 -15.03
CA THR A 185 -15.93 -9.44 -16.07
C THR A 185 -15.89 -10.86 -15.48
N HIS A 186 -15.66 -10.99 -14.16
CA HIS A 186 -15.56 -12.27 -13.44
C HIS A 186 -14.53 -13.26 -14.02
N GLN A 187 -13.52 -12.78 -14.75
CA GLN A 187 -12.45 -13.64 -15.22
C GLN A 187 -11.54 -14.06 -14.05
N PRO A 188 -11.14 -15.35 -13.95
CA PRO A 188 -10.26 -15.80 -12.87
C PRO A 188 -8.92 -15.05 -12.88
N LEU A 189 -8.57 -14.41 -11.76
CA LEU A 189 -7.35 -13.61 -11.66
C LEU A 189 -6.12 -14.50 -11.69
N LEU A 190 -6.19 -15.72 -11.14
CA LEU A 190 -5.05 -16.65 -11.15
C LEU A 190 -4.69 -17.11 -12.56
N GLN A 191 -5.67 -17.27 -13.46
CA GLN A 191 -5.41 -17.62 -14.85
C GLN A 191 -4.69 -16.47 -15.57
N GLN A 192 -5.15 -15.24 -15.37
CA GLN A 192 -4.54 -14.04 -15.95
C GLN A 192 -3.13 -13.82 -15.39
N ALA A 193 -2.93 -14.00 -14.08
CA ALA A 193 -1.62 -13.93 -13.44
C ALA A 193 -0.62 -14.89 -14.08
N ARG A 194 -0.99 -16.16 -14.28
CA ARG A 194 -0.14 -17.16 -14.93
C ARG A 194 0.21 -16.80 -16.38
N ALA A 195 -0.76 -16.26 -17.12
CA ALA A 195 -0.54 -15.83 -18.49
C ALA A 195 0.44 -14.65 -18.57
N ALA A 196 0.29 -13.64 -17.70
CA ALA A 196 1.20 -12.50 -17.61
C ALA A 196 2.62 -12.93 -17.23
N LEU A 197 2.77 -13.78 -16.21
CA LEU A 197 4.07 -14.32 -15.80
C LEU A 197 4.75 -15.11 -16.93
N ALA A 198 4.00 -15.93 -17.67
CA ALA A 198 4.51 -16.66 -18.84
C ALA A 198 4.87 -15.73 -20.01
N GLY A 199 4.24 -14.56 -20.09
CA GLY A 199 4.52 -13.50 -21.05
C GLY A 199 5.59 -12.50 -20.60
N HIS A 200 6.30 -12.77 -19.49
CA HIS A 200 7.33 -11.91 -18.91
C HIS A 200 6.84 -10.57 -18.33
N ASP A 201 5.54 -10.43 -18.07
CA ASP A 201 5.02 -9.35 -17.23
C ASP A 201 5.08 -9.78 -15.76
N LEU A 202 6.23 -9.54 -15.13
CA LEU A 202 6.49 -9.94 -13.76
C LEU A 202 5.68 -9.12 -12.75
N ILE A 203 5.58 -7.80 -12.93
CA ILE A 203 4.91 -6.90 -11.98
C ILE A 203 3.40 -7.10 -12.04
N GLY A 204 2.80 -7.11 -13.25
CA GLY A 204 1.36 -7.34 -13.43
C GLY A 204 0.96 -8.75 -13.05
N GLY A 205 1.76 -9.74 -13.45
CA GLY A 205 1.59 -11.13 -13.02
C GLY A 205 1.61 -11.30 -11.49
N TYR A 206 2.55 -10.65 -10.80
CA TYR A 206 2.62 -10.64 -9.35
C TYR A 206 1.40 -9.98 -8.70
N ALA A 207 1.02 -8.77 -9.14
CA ALA A 207 -0.11 -8.04 -8.58
C ALA A 207 -1.44 -8.82 -8.75
N MET A 208 -1.65 -9.46 -9.92
CA MET A 208 -2.81 -10.33 -10.15
C MET A 208 -2.78 -11.59 -9.28
N ALA A 209 -1.61 -12.20 -9.06
CA ALA A 209 -1.49 -13.36 -8.16
C ALA A 209 -1.83 -13.00 -6.71
N VAL A 210 -1.38 -11.83 -6.24
CA VAL A 210 -1.74 -11.31 -4.90
C VAL A 210 -3.25 -11.10 -4.82
N ALA A 211 -3.84 -10.41 -5.79
CA ALA A 211 -5.28 -10.18 -5.86
C ALA A 211 -6.08 -11.51 -5.84
N ALA A 212 -5.67 -12.50 -6.65
CA ALA A 212 -6.27 -13.83 -6.67
C ALA A 212 -6.18 -14.54 -5.30
N ALA A 213 -5.06 -14.39 -4.58
CA ALA A 213 -4.90 -14.98 -3.26
C ALA A 213 -5.80 -14.32 -2.20
N LEU A 214 -6.04 -13.01 -2.30
CA LEU A 214 -6.95 -12.27 -1.43
C LEU A 214 -8.43 -12.57 -1.74
N GLU A 215 -8.75 -12.94 -2.98
CA GLU A 215 -10.05 -13.50 -3.36
C GLU A 215 -10.16 -15.02 -3.08
N HIS A 216 -9.17 -15.59 -2.39
CA HIS A 216 -9.11 -16.99 -2.01
C HIS A 216 -9.17 -17.99 -3.19
N GLU A 217 -8.68 -17.60 -4.37
CA GLU A 217 -8.58 -18.51 -5.51
C GLU A 217 -7.64 -19.70 -5.20
N PRO A 218 -8.07 -20.96 -5.42
CA PRO A 218 -7.26 -22.13 -5.12
C PRO A 218 -5.92 -22.14 -5.88
N GLY A 219 -4.81 -22.33 -5.15
CA GLY A 219 -3.48 -22.40 -5.73
C GLY A 219 -2.83 -21.05 -6.05
N ALA A 220 -3.42 -19.93 -5.62
CA ALA A 220 -2.82 -18.61 -5.80
C ALA A 220 -1.58 -18.38 -4.91
N LYS A 221 -1.59 -18.87 -3.65
CA LYS A 221 -0.47 -18.64 -2.69
C LYS A 221 0.90 -19.10 -3.21
N PRO A 222 1.07 -20.32 -3.76
CA PRO A 222 2.36 -20.71 -4.35
C PRO A 222 2.80 -19.85 -5.53
N VAL A 223 1.85 -19.30 -6.31
CA VAL A 223 2.17 -18.39 -7.42
C VAL A 223 2.68 -17.06 -6.89
N VAL A 224 2.06 -16.51 -5.84
CA VAL A 224 2.55 -15.31 -5.15
C VAL A 224 3.96 -15.53 -4.61
N GLU A 225 4.21 -16.63 -3.91
CA GLU A 225 5.53 -16.92 -3.34
C GLU A 225 6.62 -17.04 -4.41
N GLY A 226 6.34 -17.75 -5.51
CA GLY A 226 7.27 -17.87 -6.63
C GLY A 226 7.56 -16.53 -7.32
N ALA A 227 6.50 -15.80 -7.67
CA ALA A 227 6.62 -14.50 -8.33
C ALA A 227 7.29 -13.46 -7.42
N PHE A 228 7.03 -13.47 -6.11
CA PHE A 228 7.69 -12.58 -5.15
C PHE A 228 9.20 -12.78 -5.11
N GLN A 229 9.68 -14.03 -5.12
CA GLN A 229 11.12 -14.30 -5.12
C GLN A 229 11.79 -13.82 -6.40
N GLN A 230 11.11 -13.98 -7.54
CA GLN A 230 11.60 -13.48 -8.82
C GLN A 230 11.63 -11.94 -8.83
N LEU A 231 10.52 -11.28 -8.45
CA LEU A 231 10.40 -9.82 -8.35
C LEU A 231 11.50 -9.23 -7.47
N ARG A 232 11.73 -9.84 -6.29
CA ARG A 232 12.78 -9.42 -5.36
C ARG A 232 14.18 -9.56 -5.96
N THR A 233 14.41 -10.53 -6.84
CA THR A 233 15.74 -10.76 -7.44
C THR A 233 15.99 -9.85 -8.63
N GLU A 234 14.97 -9.55 -9.41
CA GLU A 234 15.09 -8.73 -10.63
C GLU A 234 15.07 -7.22 -10.35
N LEU A 235 14.44 -6.79 -9.25
CA LEU A 235 14.28 -5.37 -8.90
C LEU A 235 15.13 -4.90 -7.70
N SER A 236 16.04 -5.75 -7.18
CA SER A 236 16.99 -5.40 -6.11
C SER A 236 18.40 -5.22 -6.63
#